data_AF-A0A212LWT4-F1
#
_entry.id   AF-A0A212LWT4-F1
#
_cell.length_a   1.000
_cell.length_b   1.000
_cell.length_c   1.000
_cell.angle_alpha   90.00
_cell.angle_beta   90.00
_cell.angle_gamma   90.00
#
_symmetry.space_group_name_H-M   'P 1'
#
loop_
_entity.id
_entity.type
_entity.pdbx_description
1 polymer ?
#
loop_
_entity_poly.entity_id
_entity_poly.type
_entity_poly.pdbx_seq_one_letter_code
_entity_poly.pdbx_strand_id
1 'polypeptide(L)'
;MNAVYMEGQSLKQNRYRVLVLVLAVICLVPAIACTNAAEPPALVVIMTNAPADAEVSLVTAAGLAEVSKSRVAWETYYVFYHRDIGTSGEFTLQVSGNGVRYEQTVGVQYLNSYPGVITLDFAAQTIAGGKLLSRSILLVGLRVIFTLVIEGLVFYLFGFREKRSWRVFLAMNLLTQGLLNIALNGGLPLAVYLMFKLIIMEFWVFVAETAGALVLIKEHRRLRRVAFVLIANLLSLVLGGYLITVLPV
;
A
#
# COMPACT_ATOMS: atom_id res chain seq x y z
N MET A 1 18.01 50.18 -2.87
CA MET A 1 17.34 49.15 -2.06
C MET A 1 16.57 48.14 -2.93
N ASN A 2 17.13 47.61 -4.04
CA ASN A 2 16.38 46.79 -5.01
C ASN A 2 17.12 45.57 -5.62
N ALA A 3 18.43 45.39 -5.43
CA ALA A 3 19.15 44.25 -6.02
C ALA A 3 19.01 42.96 -5.19
N VAL A 4 19.17 43.06 -3.86
CA VAL A 4 19.08 41.91 -2.94
C VAL A 4 17.68 41.29 -2.89
N TYR A 5 16.62 42.09 -3.09
CA TYR A 5 15.24 41.59 -3.13
C TYR A 5 14.90 40.83 -4.42
N MET A 6 15.50 41.20 -5.56
CA MET A 6 15.30 40.53 -6.85
C MET A 6 16.03 39.18 -6.90
N GLU A 7 17.21 39.11 -6.29
CA GLU A 7 18.04 37.89 -6.26
C GLU A 7 17.40 36.78 -5.41
N GLY A 8 16.77 37.13 -4.28
CA GLY A 8 16.04 36.20 -3.43
C GLY A 8 14.75 35.63 -4.05
N GLN A 9 14.13 36.35 -4.99
CA GLN A 9 12.97 35.88 -5.78
C GLN A 9 13.41 34.90 -6.88
N SER A 10 14.51 35.23 -7.58
CA SER A 10 15.12 34.39 -8.63
C SER A 10 15.57 33.02 -8.11
N LEU A 11 16.27 33.00 -6.97
CA LEU A 11 16.74 31.77 -6.33
C LEU A 11 15.59 30.84 -5.90
N LYS A 12 14.48 31.39 -5.42
CA LYS A 12 13.27 30.60 -5.09
C LYS A 12 12.67 29.96 -6.34
N GLN A 13 12.57 30.69 -7.44
CA GLN A 13 11.99 30.19 -8.69
C GLN A 13 12.81 29.04 -9.31
N ASN A 14 14.14 29.10 -9.19
CA ASN A 14 15.03 28.05 -9.69
C ASN A 14 14.93 26.73 -8.92
N ARG A 15 14.70 26.78 -7.59
CA ARG A 15 14.54 25.57 -6.77
C ARG A 15 13.33 24.73 -7.18
N TYR A 16 12.20 25.37 -7.52
CA TYR A 16 11.01 24.66 -7.99
C TYR A 16 11.23 23.99 -9.35
N ARG A 17 11.97 24.66 -10.25
CA ARG A 17 12.31 24.10 -11.57
C ARG A 17 13.20 22.87 -11.46
N VAL A 18 14.20 22.91 -10.58
CA VAL A 18 15.08 21.77 -10.31
C VAL A 18 14.30 20.60 -9.71
N LEU A 19 13.40 20.87 -8.76
CA LEU A 19 12.55 19.83 -8.16
C LEU A 19 11.63 19.16 -9.20
N VAL A 20 11.00 19.95 -10.08
CA VAL A 20 10.18 19.45 -11.19
C VAL A 20 11.01 18.59 -12.15
N LEU A 21 12.24 19.01 -12.46
CA LEU A 21 13.13 18.28 -13.36
C LEU A 21 13.53 16.92 -12.77
N VAL A 22 13.89 16.87 -11.49
CA VAL A 22 14.25 15.62 -10.79
C VAL A 22 13.07 14.65 -10.75
N LEU A 23 11.87 15.15 -10.49
CA LEU A 23 10.63 14.35 -10.51
C LEU A 23 10.31 13.81 -11.91
N ALA A 24 10.48 14.62 -12.96
CA ALA A 24 10.28 14.17 -14.33
C ALA A 24 11.24 13.04 -14.72
N VAL A 25 12.48 13.08 -14.23
CA VAL A 25 13.48 12.02 -14.45
C VAL A 25 13.10 10.72 -13.74
N ILE A 26 12.52 10.78 -12.53
CA ILE A 26 12.06 9.60 -11.79
C ILE A 26 10.90 8.90 -12.53
N CYS A 27 10.00 9.64 -13.17
CA CYS A 27 8.89 9.07 -13.95
C CYS A 27 9.31 8.38 -15.26
N LEU A 28 10.51 8.68 -15.76
CA LEU A 28 11.02 8.12 -17.02
C LEU A 28 11.75 6.78 -16.82
N VAL A 29 11.86 6.27 -15.59
CA VAL A 29 12.46 4.96 -15.33
C VAL A 29 11.46 3.87 -15.77
N PRO A 30 11.77 3.07 -16.81
CA PRO A 30 10.85 2.06 -17.30
C PRO A 30 10.66 0.98 -16.25
N ALA A 31 9.41 0.81 -15.79
CA ALA A 31 9.02 -0.35 -15.00
C ALA A 31 9.07 -1.59 -15.91
N ILE A 32 10.04 -2.46 -15.68
CA ILE A 32 10.14 -3.74 -16.37
C ILE A 32 8.96 -4.59 -15.93
N ALA A 33 7.91 -4.66 -16.74
CA ALA A 33 6.73 -5.48 -16.48
C ALA A 33 6.89 -6.83 -17.19
N CYS A 34 7.19 -7.88 -16.42
CA CYS A 34 7.14 -9.25 -16.90
C CYS A 34 5.68 -9.71 -16.94
N THR A 35 5.10 -9.85 -18.14
CA THR A 35 3.73 -10.34 -18.35
C THR A 35 3.69 -11.87 -18.35
N ASN A 36 3.74 -12.48 -17.17
CA ASN A 36 3.29 -13.85 -16.98
C ASN A 36 2.08 -13.78 -16.04
N ALA A 37 0.90 -14.14 -16.54
CA ALA A 37 -0.31 -14.20 -15.73
C ALA A 37 -0.16 -15.40 -14.78
N ALA A 38 0.33 -15.15 -13.57
CA ALA A 38 0.41 -16.15 -12.53
C ALA A 38 -1.01 -16.59 -12.12
N GLU A 39 -1.19 -17.88 -11.86
CA GLU A 39 -2.45 -18.43 -11.34
C GLU A 39 -2.89 -17.62 -10.10
N PRO A 40 -4.13 -17.17 -10.02
CA PRO A 40 -4.62 -16.49 -8.82
C PRO A 40 -4.70 -17.49 -7.65
N PRO A 41 -4.28 -17.08 -6.44
CA PRO A 41 -4.19 -17.97 -5.30
C PRO A 41 -5.58 -18.43 -4.83
N ALA A 42 -5.64 -19.64 -4.31
CA ALA A 42 -6.84 -20.21 -3.72
C ALA A 42 -7.00 -19.77 -2.26
N LEU A 43 -5.90 -19.83 -1.51
CA LEU A 43 -5.83 -19.46 -0.10
C LEU A 43 -4.53 -18.71 0.20
N VAL A 44 -4.64 -17.67 1.02
CA VAL A 44 -3.50 -16.96 1.59
C VAL A 44 -3.57 -17.07 3.11
N VAL A 45 -2.54 -17.70 3.69
CA VAL A 45 -2.36 -17.79 5.15
C VAL A 45 -1.38 -16.73 5.59
N ILE A 46 -1.80 -15.85 6.48
CA ILE A 46 -1.01 -14.76 7.03
C ILE A 46 -0.58 -15.15 8.44
N MET A 47 0.73 -15.14 8.72
CA MET A 47 1.28 -15.35 10.04
C MET A 47 2.05 -14.09 10.48
N THR A 48 1.58 -13.46 11.55
CA THR A 48 2.23 -12.27 12.15
C THR A 48 3.35 -12.71 13.09
N ASN A 49 4.50 -12.04 13.00
CA ASN A 49 5.70 -12.34 13.81
C ASN A 49 6.10 -13.83 13.79
N ALA A 50 6.04 -14.44 12.61
CA ALA A 50 6.41 -15.84 12.42
C ALA A 50 7.85 -16.11 12.90
N PRO A 51 8.11 -17.24 13.58
CA PRO A 51 9.46 -17.75 13.82
C PRO A 51 10.30 -17.78 12.54
N ALA A 52 11.62 -17.65 12.67
CA ALA A 52 12.50 -17.63 11.50
C ALA A 52 12.46 -18.95 10.71
N ASP A 53 12.31 -20.06 11.44
CA ASP A 53 12.15 -21.43 10.96
C ASP A 53 10.68 -21.82 10.73
N ALA A 54 9.75 -20.86 10.73
CA ALA A 54 8.34 -21.17 10.55
C ALA A 54 8.06 -21.72 9.16
N GLU A 55 7.39 -22.87 9.09
CA GLU A 55 6.94 -23.50 7.86
C GLU A 55 5.48 -23.91 7.99
N VAL A 56 4.72 -23.71 6.91
CA VAL A 56 3.35 -24.18 6.78
C VAL A 56 3.31 -25.04 5.52
N SER A 57 2.98 -26.31 5.68
CA SER A 57 2.86 -27.28 4.59
C SER A 57 1.45 -27.84 4.55
N LEU A 58 1.01 -28.22 3.34
CA LEU A 58 -0.27 -28.90 3.18
C LEU A 58 -0.09 -30.40 3.44
N VAL A 59 -0.94 -30.99 4.26
CA VAL A 59 -0.99 -32.45 4.44
C VAL A 59 -1.83 -33.04 3.31
N THR A 60 -1.20 -33.76 2.38
CA THR A 60 -1.86 -34.44 1.25
C THR A 60 -1.74 -35.96 1.38
N ALA A 61 -2.55 -36.70 0.62
CA ALA A 61 -2.47 -38.17 0.57
C ALA A 61 -1.10 -38.69 0.09
N ALA A 62 -0.32 -37.88 -0.63
CA ALA A 62 1.01 -38.21 -1.14
C ALA A 62 2.16 -37.73 -0.22
N GLY A 63 1.84 -37.07 0.91
CA GLY A 63 2.81 -36.49 1.84
C GLY A 63 2.63 -34.98 2.04
N LEU A 64 3.68 -34.30 2.51
CA LEU A 64 3.67 -32.86 2.73
C LEU A 64 4.00 -32.13 1.42
N ALA A 65 3.11 -31.26 0.97
CA ALA A 65 3.39 -30.37 -0.16
C ALA A 65 4.01 -29.06 0.34
N GLU A 66 5.17 -28.71 -0.21
CA GLU A 66 5.86 -27.44 0.07
C GLU A 66 5.07 -26.28 -0.55
N VAL A 67 4.94 -25.19 0.20
CA VAL A 67 4.08 -24.06 -0.14
C VAL A 67 4.94 -22.83 -0.39
N SER A 68 4.52 -22.00 -1.35
CA SER A 68 5.18 -20.73 -1.62
C SER A 68 5.14 -19.82 -0.38
N LYS A 69 6.32 -19.51 0.16
CA LYS A 69 6.55 -18.67 1.33
C LYS A 69 7.11 -17.33 0.90
N SER A 70 6.49 -16.24 1.34
CA SER A 70 7.03 -14.89 1.19
C SER A 70 6.98 -14.14 2.51
N ARG A 71 8.03 -13.40 2.85
CA ARG A 71 8.09 -12.60 4.08
C ARG A 71 8.19 -11.12 3.71
N VAL A 72 7.29 -10.32 4.28
CA VAL A 72 7.28 -8.87 4.15
C VAL A 72 7.21 -8.26 5.54
N ALA A 73 8.27 -7.54 5.93
CA ALA A 73 8.45 -7.00 7.26
C ALA A 73 8.20 -8.04 8.38
N TRP A 74 7.17 -7.85 9.19
CA TRP A 74 6.79 -8.73 10.31
C TRP A 74 5.73 -9.78 9.94
N GLU A 75 5.36 -9.91 8.67
CA GLU A 75 4.37 -10.89 8.21
C GLU A 75 4.97 -11.91 7.26
N THR A 76 4.54 -13.15 7.42
CA THR A 76 4.86 -14.25 6.51
C THR A 76 3.58 -14.74 5.86
N TYR A 77 3.61 -14.82 4.54
CA TYR A 77 2.53 -15.24 3.68
C TYR A 77 2.83 -16.63 3.13
N TYR A 78 1.88 -17.54 3.30
CA TYR A 78 1.89 -18.85 2.66
C TYR A 78 0.76 -18.89 1.64
N VAL A 79 1.13 -19.09 0.38
CA VAL A 79 0.21 -18.97 -0.76
C VAL A 79 -0.05 -20.35 -1.33
N PHE A 80 -1.32 -20.75 -1.32
CA PHE A 80 -1.77 -22.03 -1.83
C PHE A 80 -2.57 -21.83 -3.12
N TYR A 81 -2.33 -22.66 -4.12
CA TYR A 81 -3.03 -22.63 -5.40
C TYR A 81 -4.07 -23.75 -5.48
N HIS A 82 -5.01 -23.66 -6.42
CA HIS A 82 -6.07 -24.67 -6.54
C HIS A 82 -5.51 -26.05 -6.91
N ARG A 83 -4.41 -26.07 -7.66
CA ARG A 83 -3.65 -27.30 -7.96
C ARG A 83 -3.13 -28.02 -6.72
N ASP A 84 -2.88 -27.30 -5.63
CA ASP A 84 -2.27 -27.85 -4.41
C ASP A 84 -3.35 -28.37 -3.44
N ILE A 85 -4.45 -27.62 -3.28
CA ILE A 85 -5.53 -27.93 -2.32
C ILE A 85 -6.51 -28.97 -2.87
N GLY A 86 -6.68 -29.05 -4.20
CA GLY A 86 -7.73 -29.86 -4.83
C GLY A 86 -9.14 -29.28 -4.60
N THR A 87 -10.16 -30.03 -5.03
CA THR A 87 -11.59 -29.61 -5.03
C THR A 87 -12.38 -30.12 -3.83
N SER A 88 -11.80 -30.97 -3.00
CA SER A 88 -12.45 -31.57 -1.83
C SER A 88 -12.21 -30.72 -0.58
N GLY A 89 -13.30 -30.39 0.12
CA GLY A 89 -13.31 -29.57 1.33
C GLY A 89 -12.39 -30.06 2.46
N GLU A 90 -12.30 -29.23 3.51
CA GLU A 90 -11.44 -29.34 4.70
C GLU A 90 -10.04 -29.93 4.45
N PHE A 91 -9.01 -29.08 4.49
CA PHE A 91 -7.62 -29.52 4.43
C PHE A 91 -6.91 -29.23 5.75
N THR A 92 -5.88 -30.03 6.02
CA THR A 92 -5.05 -29.89 7.22
C THR A 92 -3.73 -29.26 6.86
N LEU A 93 -3.38 -28.21 7.58
CA LEU A 93 -2.08 -27.56 7.51
C LEU A 93 -1.18 -28.12 8.60
N GLN A 94 0.02 -28.52 8.25
CA GLN A 94 1.07 -28.78 9.21
C GLN A 94 1.87 -27.49 9.40
N VAL A 95 1.89 -27.00 10.63
CA VAL A 95 2.62 -25.80 11.03
C VAL A 95 3.80 -26.23 11.88
N SER A 96 4.99 -25.73 11.56
CA SER A 96 6.18 -25.96 12.37
C SER A 96 6.97 -24.67 12.57
N GLY A 97 7.68 -24.56 13.69
CA GLY A 97 8.54 -23.43 14.04
C GLY A 97 8.99 -23.50 15.50
N ASN A 98 10.14 -22.91 15.84
CA ASN A 98 10.74 -22.99 17.17
C ASN A 98 10.83 -24.43 17.74
N GLY A 99 11.00 -25.44 16.89
CA GLY A 99 11.00 -26.86 17.29
C GLY A 99 9.63 -27.45 17.68
N VAL A 100 8.53 -26.67 17.60
CA VAL A 100 7.16 -27.14 17.79
C VAL A 100 6.55 -27.48 16.43
N ARG A 101 5.77 -28.57 16.38
CA ARG A 101 4.98 -28.97 15.21
C ARG A 101 3.57 -29.30 15.64
N TYR A 102 2.58 -28.75 14.94
CA TYR A 102 1.17 -29.05 15.16
C TYR A 102 0.42 -29.08 13.84
N GLU A 103 -0.74 -29.73 13.87
CA GLU A 103 -1.66 -29.79 12.73
C GLU A 103 -2.86 -28.91 13.00
N GLN A 104 -3.29 -28.21 11.98
CA GLN A 104 -4.38 -27.27 12.04
C GLN A 104 -5.31 -27.48 10.85
N THR A 105 -6.52 -27.94 11.15
CA THR A 105 -7.56 -28.14 10.12
C THR A 105 -8.18 -26.79 9.75
N VAL A 106 -8.29 -26.55 8.45
CA VAL A 106 -8.94 -25.37 7.86
C VAL A 106 -10.30 -25.80 7.30
N GLY A 107 -11.36 -25.35 7.97
CA GLY A 107 -12.73 -25.65 7.56
C GLY A 107 -13.11 -24.98 6.22
N VAL A 108 -14.11 -25.55 5.54
CA VAL A 108 -14.63 -25.03 4.26
C VAL A 108 -15.13 -23.59 4.38
N GLN A 109 -15.56 -23.14 5.56
CA GLN A 109 -16.01 -21.77 5.78
C GLN A 109 -14.97 -20.71 5.39
N TYR A 110 -13.68 -21.02 5.45
CA TYR A 110 -12.59 -20.11 5.09
C TYR A 110 -12.27 -20.08 3.60
N LEU A 111 -12.87 -21.00 2.82
CA LEU A 111 -12.72 -21.10 1.36
C LEU A 111 -13.90 -20.49 0.61
N ASN A 112 -14.95 -20.07 1.31
CA ASN A 112 -16.16 -19.49 0.71
C ASN A 112 -15.95 -18.08 0.12
N SER A 113 -14.85 -17.41 0.48
CA SER A 113 -14.44 -16.14 -0.14
C SER A 113 -13.29 -16.42 -1.09
N TYR A 114 -13.31 -15.85 -2.30
CA TYR A 114 -12.23 -16.01 -3.27
C TYR A 114 -11.37 -14.75 -3.37
N PRO A 115 -10.05 -14.83 -3.09
CA PRO A 115 -9.35 -15.94 -2.44
C PRO A 115 -9.68 -16.02 -0.94
N GLY A 116 -9.54 -17.20 -0.37
CA GLY A 116 -9.69 -17.38 1.07
C GLY A 116 -8.51 -16.73 1.77
N VAL A 117 -8.77 -15.81 2.70
CA VAL A 117 -7.70 -15.22 3.52
C VAL A 117 -7.91 -15.68 4.95
N ILE A 118 -6.87 -16.24 5.54
CA ILE A 118 -6.87 -16.60 6.96
C ILE A 118 -5.65 -16.03 7.65
N THR A 119 -5.83 -15.64 8.92
CA THR A 119 -4.73 -15.28 9.80
C THR A 119 -4.49 -16.41 10.78
N LEU A 120 -3.25 -16.89 10.84
CA LEU A 120 -2.80 -17.96 11.72
C LEU A 120 -1.97 -17.36 12.86
N ASP A 121 -2.43 -17.55 14.08
CA ASP A 121 -1.66 -17.23 15.28
C ASP A 121 -0.83 -18.44 15.69
N PHE A 122 0.49 -18.31 15.55
CA PHE A 122 1.44 -19.38 15.87
C PHE A 122 1.49 -19.69 17.38
N ALA A 123 1.39 -18.68 18.24
CA ALA A 123 1.51 -18.85 19.68
C ALA A 123 0.23 -19.40 20.29
N ALA A 124 -0.92 -18.91 19.82
CA ALA A 124 -2.23 -19.37 20.28
C ALA A 124 -2.71 -20.66 19.58
N GLN A 125 -2.06 -21.08 18.49
CA GLN A 125 -2.50 -22.21 17.65
C GLN A 125 -3.95 -22.04 17.18
N THR A 126 -4.31 -20.84 16.73
CA THR A 126 -5.67 -20.51 16.28
C THR A 126 -5.69 -19.94 14.87
N ILE A 127 -6.81 -20.13 14.20
CA ILE A 127 -7.09 -19.52 12.88
C ILE A 127 -8.25 -18.54 13.02
N ALA A 128 -8.05 -17.35 12.47
CA ALA A 128 -9.09 -16.37 12.25
C ALA A 128 -9.34 -16.17 10.74
N GLY A 129 -10.60 -15.97 10.37
CA GLY A 129 -10.95 -15.63 8.99
C GLY A 129 -10.61 -14.18 8.67
N GLY A 130 -10.07 -13.95 7.49
CA GLY A 130 -9.74 -12.63 6.97
C GLY A 130 -8.45 -12.04 7.52
N LYS A 131 -8.30 -10.72 7.27
CA LYS A 131 -7.19 -9.90 7.77
C LYS A 131 -7.54 -9.37 9.15
N LEU A 132 -6.55 -9.28 10.04
CA LEU A 132 -6.72 -8.60 11.32
C LEU A 132 -7.11 -7.13 11.11
N LEU A 133 -8.17 -6.68 11.79
CA LEU A 133 -8.65 -5.29 11.67
C LEU A 133 -7.61 -4.29 12.18
N SER A 134 -6.95 -4.60 13.30
CA SER A 134 -5.88 -3.79 13.89
C SER A 134 -4.71 -3.58 12.92
N ARG A 135 -4.32 -4.63 12.22
CA ARG A 135 -3.32 -4.60 11.14
C ARG A 135 -3.76 -3.67 10.02
N SER A 136 -4.98 -3.83 9.49
CA SER A 136 -5.48 -2.95 8.42
C SER A 136 -5.50 -1.48 8.84
N ILE A 137 -5.95 -1.17 10.06
CA ILE A 137 -5.95 0.21 10.59
C ILE A 137 -4.53 0.76 10.69
N LEU A 138 -3.58 -0.03 11.20
CA LEU A 138 -2.18 0.38 11.33
C LEU A 138 -1.54 0.68 9.98
N LEU A 139 -1.71 -0.20 8.99
CA LEU A 139 -1.13 -0.06 7.66
C LEU A 139 -1.72 1.14 6.90
N VAL A 140 -3.04 1.33 7.01
CA VAL A 140 -3.72 2.52 6.46
C VAL A 140 -3.21 3.79 7.14
N GLY A 141 -3.13 3.78 8.48
CA GLY A 141 -2.64 4.92 9.25
C GLY A 141 -1.21 5.31 8.86
N LEU A 142 -0.30 4.34 8.76
CA LEU A 142 1.07 4.58 8.32
C LEU A 142 1.10 5.20 6.92
N ARG A 143 0.34 4.64 5.97
CA ARG A 143 0.30 5.16 4.59
C ARG A 143 -0.19 6.60 4.56
N VAL A 144 -1.33 6.89 5.17
CA VAL A 144 -1.90 8.24 5.25
C VAL A 144 -0.94 9.22 5.93
N ILE A 145 -0.30 8.83 7.03
CA ILE A 145 0.65 9.70 7.74
C ILE A 145 1.85 10.04 6.84
N PHE A 146 2.46 9.03 6.21
CA PHE A 146 3.64 9.27 5.37
C PHE A 146 3.32 10.11 4.13
N THR A 147 2.20 9.85 3.47
CA THR A 147 1.79 10.64 2.29
C THR A 147 1.48 12.09 2.69
N LEU A 148 0.72 12.30 3.78
CA LEU A 148 0.40 13.63 4.30
C LEU A 148 1.65 14.42 4.72
N VAL A 149 2.66 13.75 5.27
CA VAL A 149 3.95 14.39 5.61
C VAL A 149 4.67 14.87 4.35
N ILE A 150 4.74 14.05 3.31
CA ILE A 150 5.37 14.44 2.04
C ILE A 150 4.59 15.55 1.35
N GLU A 151 3.28 15.42 1.21
CA GLU A 151 2.43 16.41 0.56
C GLU A 151 2.43 17.72 1.36
N GLY A 152 2.41 17.66 2.69
CA GLY A 152 2.51 18.82 3.57
C GLY A 152 3.86 19.53 3.45
N LEU A 153 4.95 18.78 3.30
CA LEU A 153 6.27 19.34 3.02
C LEU A 153 6.28 20.04 1.66
N VAL A 154 5.73 19.42 0.62
CA VAL A 154 5.60 20.03 -0.71
C VAL A 154 4.73 21.29 -0.63
N PHE A 155 3.61 21.25 0.10
CA PHE A 155 2.71 22.39 0.29
C PHE A 155 3.43 23.56 0.98
N TYR A 156 4.19 23.27 2.03
CA TYR A 156 5.04 24.26 2.69
C TYR A 156 6.11 24.83 1.77
N LEU A 157 6.82 23.98 1.02
CA LEU A 157 7.86 24.39 0.07
C LEU A 157 7.29 25.27 -1.04
N PHE A 158 6.08 24.98 -1.52
CA PHE A 158 5.36 25.82 -2.46
C PHE A 158 4.90 27.16 -1.89
N GLY A 159 5.15 27.42 -0.60
CA GLY A 159 4.95 28.72 0.03
C GLY A 159 3.52 28.98 0.49
N PHE A 160 2.70 27.94 0.62
CA PHE A 160 1.39 28.04 1.25
C PHE A 160 1.57 28.18 2.77
N ARG A 161 1.17 29.33 3.33
CA ARG A 161 1.36 29.65 4.75
C ARG A 161 0.06 30.00 5.47
N GLU A 162 -1.03 30.19 4.72
CA GLU A 162 -2.30 30.56 5.32
C GLU A 162 -2.93 29.37 6.07
N LYS A 163 -3.29 29.59 7.35
CA LYS A 163 -3.94 28.55 8.19
C LYS A 163 -5.21 27.98 7.55
N ARG A 164 -5.94 28.80 6.78
CA ARG A 164 -7.13 28.36 6.04
C ARG A 164 -6.75 27.38 4.93
N SER A 165 -5.75 27.70 4.12
CA SER A 165 -5.24 26.82 3.06
C SER A 165 -4.74 25.49 3.62
N TRP A 166 -4.04 25.50 4.76
CA TRP A 166 -3.59 24.30 5.45
C TRP A 166 -4.74 23.41 5.92
N ARG A 167 -5.79 23.97 6.53
CA ARG A 167 -6.97 23.17 6.94
C ARG A 167 -7.67 22.53 5.75
N VAL A 168 -7.83 23.28 4.65
CA VAL A 168 -8.44 22.78 3.41
C VAL A 168 -7.57 21.67 2.81
N PHE A 169 -6.26 21.89 2.70
CA PHE A 169 -5.30 20.89 2.23
C PHE A 169 -5.38 19.58 3.03
N LEU A 170 -5.25 19.67 4.36
CA LEU A 170 -5.30 18.50 5.24
C LEU A 170 -6.63 17.76 5.14
N ALA A 171 -7.77 18.48 5.10
CA ALA A 171 -9.08 17.87 5.00
C ALA A 171 -9.28 17.13 3.67
N MET A 172 -8.84 17.73 2.55
CA MET A 172 -8.94 17.09 1.24
C MET A 172 -8.06 15.84 1.18
N ASN A 173 -6.79 15.93 1.59
CA ASN A 173 -5.85 14.79 1.53
C ASN A 173 -6.30 13.66 2.46
N LEU A 174 -6.78 13.97 3.67
CA LEU A 174 -7.29 12.95 4.56
C LEU A 174 -8.54 12.25 3.99
N LEU A 175 -9.42 12.99 3.32
CA LEU A 175 -10.63 12.44 2.70
C LEU A 175 -10.28 11.57 1.49
N THR A 176 -9.44 12.06 0.58
CA THR A 176 -9.04 11.32 -0.64
C THR A 176 -8.23 10.09 -0.28
N GLN A 177 -7.23 10.21 0.58
CA GLN A 177 -6.41 9.09 1.02
C GLN A 177 -7.21 8.11 1.88
N GLY A 178 -8.14 8.58 2.70
CA GLY A 178 -9.05 7.72 3.46
C GLY A 178 -9.89 6.84 2.54
N LEU A 179 -10.52 7.44 1.52
CA LEU A 179 -11.30 6.71 0.52
C LEU A 179 -10.45 5.73 -0.29
N LEU A 180 -9.26 6.17 -0.73
CA LEU A 180 -8.30 5.34 -1.45
C LEU A 180 -7.91 4.10 -0.61
N ASN A 181 -7.58 4.29 0.66
CA ASN A 181 -7.14 3.21 1.53
C ASN A 181 -8.27 2.23 1.88
N ILE A 182 -9.51 2.72 2.07
CA ILE A 182 -10.68 1.85 2.23
C ILE A 182 -10.86 1.00 0.98
N ALA A 183 -10.76 1.61 -0.21
CA ALA A 183 -10.86 0.88 -1.46
C ALA A 183 -9.74 -0.17 -1.58
N LEU A 184 -8.50 0.15 -1.23
CA LEU A 184 -7.36 -0.78 -1.32
C LEU A 184 -7.48 -1.98 -0.36
N ASN A 185 -8.10 -1.82 0.81
CA ASN A 185 -8.27 -2.93 1.75
C ASN A 185 -9.29 -3.99 1.30
N GLY A 186 -10.26 -3.63 0.45
CA GLY A 186 -11.34 -4.52 0.02
C GLY A 186 -10.99 -5.50 -1.12
N GLY A 187 -9.73 -5.93 -1.27
CA GLY A 187 -9.31 -6.80 -2.38
C GLY A 187 -8.19 -7.78 -2.02
N LEU A 188 -7.74 -8.56 -3.01
CA LEU A 188 -6.66 -9.55 -2.84
C LEU A 188 -5.40 -8.92 -2.21
N PRO A 189 -4.77 -9.57 -1.21
CA PRO A 189 -3.50 -9.13 -0.61
C PRO A 189 -2.29 -9.46 -1.52
N LEU A 190 -2.43 -9.29 -2.83
CA LEU A 190 -1.35 -9.50 -3.78
C LEU A 190 -0.80 -8.17 -4.26
N ALA A 191 0.52 -7.99 -4.13
CA ALA A 191 1.21 -6.75 -4.44
C ALA A 191 0.92 -6.23 -5.86
N VAL A 192 0.88 -7.11 -6.87
CA VAL A 192 0.63 -6.73 -8.27
C VAL A 192 -0.77 -6.13 -8.45
N TYR A 193 -1.81 -6.80 -7.96
CA TYR A 193 -3.19 -6.31 -8.07
C TYR A 193 -3.40 -5.00 -7.27
N LEU A 194 -2.78 -4.90 -6.10
CA LEU A 194 -2.83 -3.71 -5.27
C LEU A 194 -2.12 -2.53 -5.93
N MET A 195 -1.00 -2.76 -6.63
CA MET A 195 -0.28 -1.73 -7.37
C MET A 195 -1.11 -1.21 -8.56
N PHE A 196 -1.73 -2.09 -9.34
CA PHE A 196 -2.65 -1.67 -10.41
C PHE A 196 -3.84 -0.87 -9.87
N LYS A 197 -4.45 -1.35 -8.78
CA LYS A 197 -5.56 -0.65 -8.12
C LYS A 197 -5.15 0.72 -7.58
N LEU A 198 -3.96 0.82 -6.99
CA LEU A 198 -3.39 2.07 -6.50
C LEU A 198 -3.29 3.08 -7.65
N ILE A 199 -2.64 2.73 -8.75
CA ILE A 199 -2.42 3.66 -9.88
C ILE A 199 -3.75 4.20 -10.44
N ILE A 200 -4.74 3.34 -10.66
CA ILE A 200 -6.04 3.74 -11.21
C ILE A 200 -6.79 4.66 -10.24
N MET A 201 -6.80 4.33 -8.96
CA MET A 201 -7.51 5.13 -7.95
C MET A 201 -6.80 6.45 -7.67
N GLU A 202 -5.47 6.46 -7.69
CA GLU A 202 -4.66 7.68 -7.51
C GLU A 202 -4.93 8.70 -8.61
N PHE A 203 -5.17 8.25 -9.85
CA PHE A 203 -5.57 9.15 -10.93
C PHE A 203 -6.86 9.92 -10.59
N TRP A 204 -7.85 9.25 -10.00
CA TRP A 204 -9.08 9.90 -9.55
C TRP A 204 -8.87 10.81 -8.34
N VAL A 205 -8.01 10.42 -7.40
CA VAL A 205 -7.58 11.27 -6.28
C VAL A 205 -6.95 12.55 -6.82
N PHE A 206 -6.01 12.44 -7.75
CA PHE A 206 -5.35 13.57 -8.38
C PHE A 206 -6.34 14.57 -9.02
N VAL A 207 -7.35 14.06 -9.74
CA VAL A 207 -8.42 14.88 -10.32
C VAL A 207 -9.22 15.60 -9.24
N ALA A 208 -9.62 14.88 -8.19
CA ALA A 208 -10.40 15.42 -7.08
C ALA A 208 -9.62 16.51 -6.31
N GLU A 209 -8.34 16.28 -6.01
CA GLU A 209 -7.50 17.23 -5.31
C GLU A 209 -7.19 18.47 -6.15
N THR A 210 -7.00 18.31 -7.46
CA THR A 210 -6.79 19.44 -8.36
C THR A 210 -8.03 20.33 -8.39
N ALA A 211 -9.22 19.74 -8.53
CA ALA A 211 -10.48 20.47 -8.48
C ALA A 211 -10.67 21.16 -7.12
N GLY A 212 -10.43 20.44 -6.02
CA GLY A 212 -10.53 20.96 -4.66
C GLY A 212 -9.56 22.12 -4.40
N ALA A 213 -8.30 22.00 -4.79
CA ALA A 213 -7.32 23.07 -4.66
C ALA A 213 -7.66 24.30 -5.51
N LEU A 214 -8.24 24.12 -6.70
CA LEU A 214 -8.66 25.22 -7.55
C LEU A 214 -9.87 25.99 -7.02
N VAL A 215 -10.78 25.30 -6.32
CA VAL A 215 -12.02 25.89 -5.77
C VAL A 215 -11.83 26.44 -4.36
N LEU A 216 -11.19 25.66 -3.47
CA LEU A 216 -11.18 25.90 -2.03
C LEU A 216 -9.94 26.65 -1.53
N ILE A 217 -8.79 26.49 -2.17
CA ILE A 217 -7.55 27.20 -1.81
C ILE A 217 -7.45 28.46 -2.66
N LYS A 218 -7.63 29.64 -2.06
CA LYS A 218 -7.56 30.93 -2.78
C LYS A 218 -6.15 31.56 -2.76
N GLU A 219 -5.23 30.97 -2.00
CA GLU A 219 -3.85 31.42 -1.89
C GLU A 219 -3.08 31.10 -3.19
N HIS A 220 -2.31 32.07 -3.69
CA HIS A 220 -1.52 32.00 -4.93
C HIS A 220 -2.31 31.83 -6.25
N ARG A 221 -1.59 32.01 -7.37
CA ARG A 221 -2.12 31.87 -8.74
C ARG A 221 -2.50 30.43 -9.05
N ARG A 222 -3.49 30.24 -9.94
CA ARG A 222 -4.00 28.92 -10.37
C ARG A 222 -2.89 27.96 -10.81
N LEU A 223 -1.93 28.42 -11.61
CA LEU A 223 -0.81 27.61 -12.10
C LEU A 223 0.05 27.04 -10.95
N ARG A 224 0.27 27.82 -9.89
CA ARG A 224 1.05 27.37 -8.71
C ARG A 224 0.30 26.31 -7.91
N ARG A 225 -1.03 26.44 -7.80
CA ARG A 225 -1.89 25.46 -7.13
C ARG A 225 -1.90 24.13 -7.89
N VAL A 226 -2.05 24.17 -9.20
CA VAL A 226 -2.00 22.95 -10.04
C VAL A 226 -0.62 22.29 -9.99
N ALA A 227 0.45 23.07 -10.11
CA ALA A 227 1.82 22.54 -10.01
C ALA A 227 2.11 21.90 -8.64
N PHE A 228 1.59 22.49 -7.56
CA PHE A 228 1.66 21.90 -6.23
C PHE A 228 0.96 20.54 -6.18
N VAL A 229 -0.32 20.46 -6.58
CA VAL A 229 -1.09 19.22 -6.50
C VAL A 229 -0.43 18.11 -7.33
N LEU A 230 0.02 18.44 -8.55
CA LEU A 230 0.77 17.52 -9.41
C LEU A 230 1.99 16.92 -8.71
N ILE A 231 2.83 17.76 -8.12
CA ILE A 231 4.07 17.30 -7.50
C ILE A 231 3.78 16.52 -6.21
N ALA A 232 2.83 17.01 -5.40
CA ALA A 232 2.45 16.38 -4.15
C ALA A 232 1.89 14.97 -4.39
N ASN A 233 0.91 14.83 -5.30
CA ASN A 233 0.29 13.55 -5.65
C ASN A 233 1.28 12.59 -6.32
N LEU A 234 2.18 13.10 -7.16
CA LEU A 234 3.17 12.24 -7.80
C LEU A 234 4.17 11.68 -6.80
N LEU A 235 4.64 12.51 -5.86
CA LEU A 235 5.53 12.06 -4.79
C LEU A 235 4.82 11.10 -3.84
N SER A 236 3.56 11.36 -3.49
CA SER A 236 2.79 10.46 -2.62
C SER A 236 2.42 9.16 -3.32
N LEU A 237 2.20 9.14 -4.64
CA LEU A 237 2.05 7.90 -5.43
C LEU A 237 3.31 7.04 -5.39
N VAL A 238 4.49 7.64 -5.62
CA VAL A 238 5.78 6.92 -5.57
C VAL A 238 6.01 6.36 -4.17
N LEU A 239 5.78 7.16 -3.14
CA LEU A 239 5.86 6.72 -1.75
C LEU A 239 4.85 5.60 -1.46
N GLY A 240 3.59 5.75 -1.87
CA GLY A 240 2.52 4.78 -1.65
C GLY A 240 2.83 3.43 -2.33
N GLY A 241 3.36 3.48 -3.55
CA GLY A 241 3.84 2.29 -4.26
C GLY A 241 5.01 1.61 -3.55
N TYR A 242 5.99 2.38 -3.07
CA TYR A 242 7.10 1.86 -2.26
C TYR A 242 6.63 1.27 -0.92
N LEU A 243 5.65 1.89 -0.27
CA LEU A 243 5.10 1.38 0.99
C LEU A 243 4.37 0.04 0.79
N ILE A 244 3.76 -0.22 -0.37
CA ILE A 244 3.16 -1.54 -0.69
C ILE A 244 4.22 -2.63 -0.83
N THR A 245 5.45 -2.30 -1.22
CA THR A 245 6.53 -3.30 -1.37
C THR A 245 7.27 -3.55 -0.06
N VAL A 246 7.32 -2.57 0.84
CA VAL A 246 8.06 -2.67 2.12
C VAL A 246 7.17 -3.06 3.29
N LEU A 247 5.93 -2.56 3.32
CA LEU A 247 4.97 -2.89 4.38
C LEU A 247 4.09 -4.08 3.99
N PRO A 248 3.61 -4.87 4.96
CA PRO A 248 2.61 -5.89 4.69
C PRO A 248 1.33 -5.28 4.10
N VAL A 249 0.59 -6.06 3.29
CA VAL A 249 -0.64 -5.64 2.56
C VAL A 249 -1.79 -6.61 2.76
#